data_AF-A0A7V5DXB1-F1
#
_entry.id   AF-A0A7V5DXB1-F1
#
_cell.length_a   1.000
_cell.length_b   1.000
_cell.length_c   1.000
_cell.angle_alpha   90.00
_cell.angle_beta   90.00
_cell.angle_gamma   90.00
#
_symmetry.space_group_name_H-M   'P 1'
#
loop_
_entity.id
_entity.type
_entity.pdbx_description
1 polymer ?
#
loop_
_entity_poly.entity_id
_entity_poly.type
_entity_poly.pdbx_seq_one_letter_code
_entity_poly.pdbx_strand_id
1 'polypeptide(L)'
;MVILRVSAPTLVEVYRTLESHEGFFDGFEIQAESLQHPEQEDWEGFTNRVKCLRILALPGRDAQGIGPSPALCRSLVKRRLFDMVRIPIEKDRGGEGAYPQSLEEEARRHRVGVIRSIDIDTGEKNEIPSFPLPVLEGLDRKRDVLHLSMHPSGWKEIGPLLERVILDSRILEWGGRRSFSVEGPVGFPFQVLASYLGSCFTFTYPKAAGPLLDPITLQRVYRYPSIGSHTALFGIIGNPVLHSRSPHIHNRGYEALGIDAVYVPFPVDDLESFFHVARKLRIRGLSVTIPHKEKVIKFCSWCEEAVHAVGACNTLVLSEDSIKGYNTDVEGFLAPLRGSFHTLQGLRALVIGAGGASRSVVYGLAREGARVLILNRTVERALGLAKDMERALGLSPGTIMAGPLNGEGILKVEQFIPDLVVQTTSCGMHPREDEDPFPELSFRGQEVVYDLVYTPRETRFLKRAKAKGCSVIYGDSMLLHQAFRQFLLFTGREYPRQLMEGM
;
A
#
# COMPACT_ATOMS: atom_id res chain seq x y z
N MET A 1 5.40 10.86 -17.18
CA MET A 1 4.02 11.30 -17.47
C MET A 1 3.01 10.39 -16.78
N VAL A 2 1.81 10.90 -16.49
CA VAL A 2 0.65 10.17 -15.98
C VAL A 2 -0.38 10.09 -17.11
N ILE A 3 -0.76 8.87 -17.50
CA ILE A 3 -1.74 8.62 -18.55
C ILE A 3 -3.02 8.08 -17.93
N LEU A 4 -4.14 8.76 -18.12
CA LEU A 4 -5.46 8.30 -17.69
C LEU A 4 -6.03 7.33 -18.74
N ARG A 5 -6.13 6.04 -18.38
CA ARG A 5 -6.73 5.02 -19.24
C ARG A 5 -8.24 5.04 -19.08
N VAL A 6 -8.97 5.29 -20.18
CA VAL A 6 -10.43 5.45 -20.16
C VAL A 6 -11.08 4.38 -21.01
N SER A 7 -12.05 3.68 -20.42
CA SER A 7 -12.98 2.77 -21.09
C SER A 7 -14.39 3.29 -20.88
N ALA A 8 -15.11 3.57 -21.96
CA ALA A 8 -16.47 4.12 -21.93
C ALA A 8 -17.21 3.81 -23.25
N PRO A 9 -18.55 3.69 -23.23
CA PRO A 9 -19.35 3.35 -24.41
C PRO A 9 -19.40 4.43 -25.49
N THR A 10 -19.15 5.70 -25.15
CA THR A 10 -19.23 6.86 -26.09
C THR A 10 -18.12 7.88 -25.83
N LEU A 11 -17.76 8.71 -26.83
CA LEU A 11 -16.76 9.78 -26.64
C LEU A 11 -17.22 10.89 -25.68
N VAL A 12 -18.53 11.10 -25.54
CA VAL A 12 -19.10 12.05 -24.58
C VAL A 12 -18.79 11.61 -23.15
N GLU A 13 -18.88 10.31 -22.85
CA GLU A 13 -18.53 9.78 -21.53
C GLU A 13 -17.03 9.75 -21.28
N VAL A 14 -16.22 9.49 -22.32
CA VAL A 14 -14.77 9.69 -22.23
C VAL A 14 -14.48 11.14 -21.82
N TYR A 15 -15.06 12.12 -22.50
CA TYR A 15 -14.85 13.53 -22.22
C TYR A 15 -15.22 13.91 -20.78
N ARG A 16 -16.39 13.47 -20.28
CA ARG A 16 -16.80 13.69 -18.88
C ARG A 16 -15.81 13.08 -17.88
N THR A 17 -15.27 11.90 -18.21
CA THR A 17 -14.27 11.24 -17.37
C THR A 17 -12.99 12.07 -17.29
N LEU A 18 -12.53 12.61 -18.43
CA LEU A 18 -11.37 13.48 -18.50
C LEU A 18 -11.59 14.78 -17.69
N GLU A 19 -12.75 15.43 -17.83
CA GLU A 19 -13.09 16.64 -17.06
C GLU A 19 -13.07 16.39 -15.55
N SER A 20 -13.58 15.23 -15.09
CA SER A 20 -13.61 14.91 -13.66
C SER A 20 -12.22 14.68 -13.01
N HIS A 21 -11.16 14.56 -13.82
CA HIS A 21 -9.78 14.36 -13.36
C HIS A 21 -8.82 15.45 -13.91
N GLU A 22 -9.34 16.57 -14.42
CA GLU A 22 -8.55 17.65 -15.00
C GLU A 22 -7.47 18.13 -14.03
N GLY A 23 -6.25 18.33 -14.55
CA GLY A 23 -5.08 18.77 -13.78
C GLY A 23 -4.30 17.65 -13.07
N PHE A 24 -4.72 16.39 -13.16
CA PHE A 24 -4.03 15.26 -12.51
C PHE A 24 -3.34 14.28 -13.48
N PHE A 25 -3.50 14.45 -14.79
CA PHE A 25 -2.88 13.61 -15.82
C PHE A 25 -2.25 14.46 -16.93
N ASP A 26 -1.24 13.92 -17.61
CA ASP A 26 -0.53 14.58 -18.72
C ASP A 26 -1.12 14.19 -20.09
N GLY A 27 -1.80 13.05 -20.14
CA GLY A 27 -2.46 12.52 -21.34
C GLY A 27 -3.48 11.45 -20.99
N PHE A 28 -4.19 10.95 -22.00
CA PHE A 28 -5.13 9.85 -21.83
C PHE A 28 -4.94 8.80 -22.91
N GLU A 29 -5.36 7.59 -22.58
CA GLU A 29 -5.49 6.48 -23.50
C GLU A 29 -6.95 6.06 -23.58
N ILE A 30 -7.55 6.14 -24.77
CA ILE A 30 -8.88 5.59 -25.02
C ILE A 30 -8.76 4.12 -25.45
N GLN A 31 -9.44 3.22 -24.73
CA GLN A 31 -9.62 1.82 -25.14
C GLN A 31 -10.71 1.78 -26.21
N ALA A 32 -10.32 1.77 -27.49
CA ALA A 32 -11.29 1.94 -28.57
C ALA A 32 -12.32 0.80 -28.66
N GLU A 33 -11.96 -0.40 -28.17
CA GLU A 33 -12.85 -1.55 -28.03
C GLU A 33 -14.00 -1.34 -27.03
N SER A 34 -13.89 -0.36 -26.14
CA SER A 34 -14.96 -0.06 -25.18
C SER A 34 -16.11 0.76 -25.78
N LEU A 35 -15.92 1.36 -26.97
CA LEU A 35 -16.95 2.16 -27.65
C LEU A 35 -17.99 1.24 -28.32
N GLN A 36 -19.27 1.55 -28.15
CA GLN A 36 -20.36 0.75 -28.73
C GLN A 36 -20.54 0.99 -30.23
N HIS A 37 -20.42 2.25 -30.68
CA HIS A 37 -20.62 2.65 -32.07
C HIS A 37 -19.51 3.61 -32.56
N PRO A 38 -18.22 3.19 -32.55
CA PRO A 38 -17.09 4.08 -32.81
C PRO A 38 -17.16 4.83 -34.15
N GLU A 39 -17.81 4.27 -35.16
CA GLU A 39 -17.99 4.83 -36.51
C GLU A 39 -18.96 6.02 -36.55
N GLN A 40 -19.83 6.14 -35.55
CA GLN A 40 -20.83 7.20 -35.45
C GLN A 40 -20.35 8.36 -34.54
N GLU A 41 -19.22 8.18 -33.86
CA GLU A 41 -18.68 9.15 -32.92
C GLU A 41 -18.01 10.35 -33.63
N ASP A 42 -18.15 11.55 -33.06
CA ASP A 42 -17.49 12.78 -33.55
C ASP A 42 -16.04 12.87 -33.04
N TRP A 43 -15.14 12.12 -33.68
CA TRP A 43 -13.72 12.10 -33.32
C TRP A 43 -13.01 13.45 -33.51
N GLU A 44 -13.37 14.24 -34.53
CA GLU A 44 -12.77 15.56 -34.75
C GLU A 44 -13.22 16.55 -33.68
N GLY A 45 -14.52 16.63 -33.39
CA GLY A 45 -15.04 17.47 -32.32
C GLY A 45 -14.49 17.09 -30.95
N PHE A 46 -14.39 15.79 -30.66
CA PHE A 46 -13.78 15.29 -29.44
C PHE A 46 -12.31 15.71 -29.31
N THR A 47 -11.49 15.42 -30.32
CA THR A 47 -10.03 15.69 -30.26
C THR A 47 -9.66 17.17 -30.37
N ASN A 48 -10.55 18.01 -30.90
CA ASN A 48 -10.40 19.47 -30.89
C ASN A 48 -10.63 20.07 -29.49
N ARG A 49 -11.44 19.42 -28.65
CA ARG A 49 -11.72 19.86 -27.28
C ARG A 49 -10.63 19.44 -26.30
N VAL A 50 -10.02 18.26 -26.51
CA VAL A 50 -9.01 17.70 -25.61
C VAL A 50 -7.61 18.10 -26.03
N LYS A 51 -6.92 18.91 -25.20
CA LYS A 51 -5.63 19.53 -25.53
C LYS A 51 -4.38 18.85 -24.92
N CYS A 52 -4.55 17.72 -24.25
CA CYS A 52 -3.44 16.94 -23.69
C CYS A 52 -2.98 15.83 -24.65
N LEU A 53 -1.98 15.04 -24.24
CA LEU A 53 -1.47 13.93 -25.06
C LEU A 53 -2.58 12.88 -25.29
N ARG A 54 -2.90 12.59 -26.56
CA ARG A 54 -3.95 11.66 -26.99
C ARG A 54 -3.36 10.36 -27.46
N ILE A 55 -3.71 9.26 -26.79
CA ILE A 55 -3.29 7.91 -27.15
C ILE A 55 -4.53 7.11 -27.54
N LEU A 56 -4.50 6.50 -28.73
CA LEU A 56 -5.51 5.55 -29.18
C LEU A 56 -5.00 4.13 -28.97
N ALA A 57 -5.63 3.36 -28.07
CA ALA A 57 -5.34 1.95 -27.93
C ALA A 57 -6.18 1.13 -28.92
N LEU A 58 -5.50 0.35 -29.75
CA LEU A 58 -6.15 -0.55 -30.70
C LEU A 58 -6.47 -1.90 -30.04
N PRO A 59 -7.58 -2.55 -30.42
CA PRO A 59 -7.93 -3.89 -29.94
C PRO A 59 -6.86 -4.93 -30.33
N GLY A 60 -6.66 -5.93 -29.47
CA GLY A 60 -5.90 -7.15 -29.80
C GLY A 60 -6.74 -8.18 -30.56
N ARG A 61 -6.13 -9.25 -31.10
CA ARG A 61 -6.83 -10.32 -31.87
C ARG A 61 -8.02 -10.96 -31.16
N ASP A 62 -8.00 -11.05 -29.84
CA ASP A 62 -9.07 -11.70 -29.07
C ASP A 62 -10.33 -10.83 -28.96
N ALA A 63 -10.24 -9.55 -29.33
CA ALA A 63 -11.36 -8.62 -29.46
C ALA A 63 -11.92 -8.55 -30.90
N GLN A 64 -11.68 -9.59 -31.72
CA GLN A 64 -12.16 -9.64 -33.12
C GLN A 64 -13.66 -9.33 -33.23
N GLY A 65 -13.99 -8.20 -33.87
CA GLY A 65 -15.35 -7.72 -34.08
C GLY A 65 -15.88 -6.71 -33.04
N ILE A 66 -15.07 -6.34 -32.04
CA ILE A 66 -15.41 -5.35 -31.01
C ILE A 66 -14.46 -4.14 -31.17
N GLY A 67 -15.02 -2.93 -31.26
CA GLY A 67 -14.25 -1.69 -31.43
C GLY A 67 -14.19 -1.15 -32.87
N PRO A 68 -13.34 -0.14 -33.14
CA PRO A 68 -13.30 0.57 -34.41
C PRO A 68 -12.78 -0.29 -35.56
N SER A 69 -13.40 -0.12 -36.73
CA SER A 69 -12.98 -0.75 -37.96
C SER A 69 -11.55 -0.37 -38.38
N PRO A 70 -10.87 -1.23 -39.16
CA PRO A 70 -9.53 -0.92 -39.70
C PRO A 70 -9.47 0.34 -40.56
N ALA A 71 -10.56 0.62 -41.27
CA ALA A 71 -10.69 1.82 -42.07
C ALA A 71 -10.76 3.06 -41.18
N LEU A 72 -11.54 3.00 -40.09
CA LEU A 72 -11.63 4.07 -39.11
C LEU A 72 -10.26 4.33 -38.46
N CYS A 73 -9.60 3.30 -37.92
CA CYS A 73 -8.27 3.43 -37.30
C CYS A 73 -7.24 4.10 -38.23
N ARG A 74 -7.17 3.67 -39.51
CA ARG A 74 -6.30 4.31 -40.51
C ARG A 74 -6.69 5.76 -40.78
N SER A 75 -7.97 6.08 -40.84
CA SER A 75 -8.47 7.45 -41.01
C SER A 75 -8.07 8.36 -39.84
N LEU A 76 -8.24 7.89 -38.59
CA LEU A 76 -7.87 8.63 -37.38
C LEU A 76 -6.36 8.96 -37.35
N VAL A 77 -5.51 7.99 -37.72
CA VAL A 77 -4.05 8.17 -37.83
C VAL A 77 -3.70 9.14 -38.95
N LYS A 78 -4.27 8.97 -40.15
CA LYS A 78 -4.02 9.82 -41.32
C LYS A 78 -4.35 11.28 -41.05
N ARG A 79 -5.46 11.52 -40.33
CA ARG A 79 -5.94 12.86 -39.92
C ARG A 79 -5.22 13.42 -38.69
N ARG A 80 -4.34 12.65 -38.04
CA ARG A 80 -3.58 13.04 -36.84
C ARG A 80 -4.47 13.49 -35.67
N LEU A 81 -5.60 12.80 -35.48
CA LEU A 81 -6.49 13.08 -34.36
C LEU A 81 -5.89 12.61 -33.02
N PHE A 82 -4.94 11.67 -33.09
CA PHE A 82 -4.17 11.17 -31.95
C PHE A 82 -2.68 11.44 -32.13
N ASP A 83 -1.99 11.68 -31.02
CA ASP A 83 -0.55 11.93 -30.99
C ASP A 83 0.23 10.61 -31.02
N MET A 84 -0.35 9.55 -30.42
CA MET A 84 0.20 8.21 -30.45
C MET A 84 -0.88 7.13 -30.63
N VAL A 85 -0.47 5.99 -31.19
CA VAL A 85 -1.29 4.77 -31.26
C VAL A 85 -0.60 3.64 -30.50
N ARG A 86 -1.33 2.93 -29.65
CA ARG A 86 -0.84 1.71 -28.99
C ARG A 86 -1.22 0.48 -29.80
N ILE A 87 -0.20 -0.30 -30.18
CA ILE A 87 -0.31 -1.46 -31.05
C ILE A 87 0.27 -2.67 -30.30
N PRO A 88 -0.54 -3.71 -30.00
CA PRO A 88 -0.03 -4.95 -29.42
C PRO A 88 0.83 -5.75 -30.41
N ILE A 89 1.97 -6.29 -29.95
CA ILE A 89 2.73 -7.31 -30.68
C ILE A 89 2.14 -8.67 -30.34
N GLU A 90 1.62 -9.36 -31.33
CA GLU A 90 1.18 -10.74 -31.20
C GLU A 90 2.32 -11.69 -31.58
N LYS A 91 2.50 -12.79 -30.84
CA LYS A 91 3.43 -13.85 -31.25
C LYS A 91 2.93 -14.42 -32.57
N ASP A 92 3.75 -14.26 -33.61
CA ASP A 92 3.51 -14.75 -34.96
C ASP A 92 3.29 -16.28 -34.94
N ARG A 93 2.03 -16.72 -34.89
CA ARG A 93 1.61 -18.04 -35.36
C ARG A 93 0.96 -17.80 -36.71
N GLY A 94 1.74 -18.06 -37.76
CA GLY A 94 1.46 -17.75 -39.16
C GLY A 94 -0.02 -17.90 -39.52
N GLY A 95 -0.64 -16.78 -39.81
CA GLY A 95 -1.99 -16.67 -40.34
C GLY A 95 -2.14 -15.29 -40.96
N GLU A 96 -2.36 -15.26 -42.27
CA GLU A 96 -2.52 -14.05 -43.08
C GLU A 96 -3.60 -13.14 -42.49
N GLY A 97 -3.16 -12.00 -41.96
CA GLY A 97 -3.98 -10.99 -41.28
C GLY A 97 -3.11 -9.81 -40.89
N ALA A 98 -2.62 -9.07 -41.90
CA ALA A 98 -1.60 -8.01 -41.80
C ALA A 98 -2.11 -6.71 -41.16
N TYR A 99 -2.40 -6.76 -39.86
CA TYR A 99 -2.84 -5.59 -39.08
C TYR A 99 -1.69 -4.77 -38.45
N PRO A 100 -0.65 -5.39 -37.83
CA PRO A 100 0.35 -4.62 -37.07
C PRO A 100 1.30 -3.80 -37.95
N GLN A 101 1.82 -4.39 -39.02
CA GLN A 101 2.84 -3.73 -39.86
C GLN A 101 2.27 -2.57 -40.68
N SER A 102 1.06 -2.72 -41.25
CA SER A 102 0.46 -1.69 -42.11
C SER A 102 0.06 -0.42 -41.35
N LEU A 103 -0.40 -0.55 -40.10
CA LEU A 103 -0.75 0.59 -39.24
C LEU A 103 0.48 1.26 -38.63
N GLU A 104 1.51 0.51 -38.23
CA GLU A 104 2.79 1.11 -37.84
C GLU A 104 3.39 1.95 -38.97
N GLU A 105 3.39 1.43 -40.21
CA GLU A 105 3.83 2.17 -41.39
C GLU A 105 3.00 3.43 -41.65
N GLU A 106 1.67 3.35 -41.50
CA GLU A 106 0.77 4.49 -41.64
C GLU A 106 1.06 5.56 -40.58
N ALA A 107 1.22 5.16 -39.32
CA ALA A 107 1.58 6.06 -38.22
C ALA A 107 2.92 6.74 -38.49
N ARG A 108 3.94 5.99 -38.93
CA ARG A 108 5.24 6.53 -39.32
C ARG A 108 5.12 7.54 -40.45
N ARG A 109 4.36 7.22 -41.52
CA ARG A 109 4.12 8.10 -42.68
C ARG A 109 3.48 9.42 -42.27
N HIS A 110 2.55 9.38 -41.32
CA HIS A 110 1.84 10.54 -40.83
C HIS A 110 2.47 11.22 -39.61
N ARG A 111 3.65 10.76 -39.14
CA ARG A 111 4.36 11.27 -37.96
C ARG A 111 3.58 11.14 -36.64
N VAL A 112 2.71 10.14 -36.54
CA VAL A 112 2.06 9.73 -35.29
C VAL A 112 3.01 8.77 -34.55
N GLY A 113 3.14 8.92 -33.23
CA GLY A 113 4.01 8.05 -32.44
C GLY A 113 3.42 6.65 -32.26
N VAL A 114 4.28 5.64 -32.18
CA VAL A 114 3.85 4.26 -31.93
C VAL A 114 4.19 3.87 -30.49
N ILE A 115 3.21 3.37 -29.74
CA ILE A 115 3.43 2.62 -28.50
C ILE A 115 3.33 1.14 -28.84
N ARG A 116 4.46 0.48 -29.00
CA ARG A 116 4.51 -0.95 -29.28
C ARG A 116 4.38 -1.72 -27.97
N SER A 117 3.25 -2.38 -27.78
CA SER A 117 2.85 -3.05 -26.52
C SER A 117 3.17 -4.54 -26.59
N ILE A 118 3.81 -5.09 -25.57
CA ILE A 118 4.11 -6.52 -25.46
C ILE A 118 3.48 -7.04 -24.18
N ASP A 119 2.64 -8.06 -24.31
CA ASP A 119 2.05 -8.74 -23.16
C ASP A 119 2.95 -9.92 -22.76
N ILE A 120 3.35 -9.91 -21.49
CA ILE A 120 4.22 -10.90 -20.87
C ILE A 120 3.38 -11.62 -19.81
N ASP A 121 2.79 -12.72 -20.23
CA ASP A 121 2.15 -13.69 -19.34
C ASP A 121 3.21 -14.64 -18.79
N THR A 122 3.25 -14.76 -17.48
CA THR A 122 4.22 -15.59 -16.75
C THR A 122 3.78 -17.04 -16.65
N GLY A 123 2.47 -17.35 -16.82
CA GLY A 123 1.88 -18.69 -16.98
C GLY A 123 2.30 -19.79 -15.99
N GLU A 124 1.71 -20.99 -16.10
CA GLU A 124 2.01 -22.12 -15.20
C GLU A 124 3.46 -22.64 -15.27
N LYS A 125 4.22 -22.28 -16.31
CA LYS A 125 5.57 -22.80 -16.56
C LYS A 125 6.70 -22.04 -15.84
N ASN A 126 6.41 -20.91 -15.18
CA ASN A 126 7.43 -20.04 -14.54
C ASN A 126 8.59 -19.61 -15.47
N GLU A 127 8.45 -19.78 -16.78
CA GLU A 127 9.47 -19.39 -17.75
C GLU A 127 9.21 -17.95 -18.17
N ILE A 128 9.77 -17.01 -17.40
CA ILE A 128 9.82 -15.61 -17.81
C ILE A 128 10.66 -15.54 -19.09
N PRO A 129 10.11 -15.08 -20.23
CA PRO A 129 10.82 -15.10 -21.49
C PRO A 129 12.02 -14.16 -21.44
N SER A 130 13.13 -14.51 -22.10
CA SER A 130 14.18 -13.53 -22.37
C SER A 130 13.63 -12.47 -23.31
N PHE A 131 13.95 -11.20 -23.06
CA PHE A 131 13.55 -10.10 -23.93
C PHE A 131 14.04 -10.35 -25.39
N PRO A 132 13.15 -10.37 -26.39
CA PRO A 132 13.55 -10.62 -27.78
C PRO A 132 14.01 -9.32 -28.46
N LEU A 133 15.29 -9.22 -28.83
CA LEU A 133 15.85 -8.06 -29.54
C LEU A 133 15.04 -7.59 -30.77
N PRO A 134 14.43 -8.47 -31.59
CA PRO A 134 13.65 -8.04 -32.75
C PRO A 134 12.49 -7.07 -32.44
N VAL A 135 11.98 -7.06 -31.21
CA VAL A 135 10.88 -6.15 -30.84
C VAL A 135 11.30 -4.68 -30.76
N LEU A 136 12.61 -4.41 -30.75
CA LEU A 136 13.16 -3.05 -30.81
C LEU A 136 13.34 -2.56 -32.25
N GLU A 137 13.34 -3.47 -33.23
CA GLU A 137 13.61 -3.13 -34.63
C GLU A 137 12.54 -2.20 -35.19
N GLY A 138 12.97 -1.14 -35.88
CA GLY A 138 12.08 -0.16 -36.49
C GLY A 138 11.40 0.83 -35.54
N LEU A 139 11.67 0.80 -34.22
CA LEU A 139 11.22 1.84 -33.30
C LEU A 139 12.13 3.07 -33.35
N ASP A 140 11.53 4.25 -33.54
CA ASP A 140 12.24 5.52 -33.38
C ASP A 140 12.47 5.81 -31.88
N ARG A 141 13.73 5.94 -31.48
CA ARG A 141 14.11 6.11 -30.06
C ARG A 141 13.56 7.39 -29.41
N LYS A 142 13.24 8.42 -30.19
CA LYS A 142 12.74 9.71 -29.69
C LYS A 142 11.21 9.76 -29.69
N ARG A 143 10.59 9.22 -30.74
CA ARG A 143 9.13 9.34 -30.93
C ARG A 143 8.37 8.15 -30.35
N ASP A 144 8.85 6.93 -30.60
CA ASP A 144 8.09 5.72 -30.32
C ASP A 144 8.41 5.21 -28.91
N VAL A 145 7.51 4.40 -28.35
CA VAL A 145 7.62 3.85 -26.99
C VAL A 145 7.47 2.35 -27.04
N LEU A 146 8.38 1.63 -26.39
CA LEU A 146 8.17 0.24 -26.03
C LEU A 146 7.33 0.16 -24.75
N HIS A 147 6.20 -0.53 -24.77
CA HIS A 147 5.39 -0.78 -23.58
C HIS A 147 5.38 -2.27 -23.23
N LEU A 148 5.63 -2.60 -21.96
CA LEU A 148 5.69 -3.97 -21.46
C LEU A 148 4.59 -4.18 -20.43
N SER A 149 3.54 -4.92 -20.78
CA SER A 149 2.45 -5.29 -19.87
C SER A 149 2.74 -6.66 -19.26
N MET A 150 2.73 -6.77 -17.94
CA MET A 150 3.12 -7.98 -17.21
C MET A 150 1.97 -8.45 -16.33
N HIS A 151 1.69 -9.76 -16.33
CA HIS A 151 0.56 -10.36 -15.61
C HIS A 151 1.03 -11.39 -14.58
N PRO A 152 1.76 -10.99 -13.52
CA PRO A 152 2.29 -11.94 -12.56
C PRO A 152 1.21 -12.54 -11.66
N SER A 153 1.38 -13.81 -11.29
CA SER A 153 0.51 -14.50 -10.33
C SER A 153 0.81 -14.15 -8.86
N GLY A 154 2.02 -13.67 -8.57
CA GLY A 154 2.48 -13.35 -7.20
C GLY A 154 3.95 -12.88 -7.14
N TRP A 155 4.49 -12.68 -5.93
CA TRP A 155 5.84 -12.08 -5.77
C TRP A 155 6.99 -12.94 -6.29
N LYS A 156 6.81 -14.26 -6.41
CA LYS A 156 7.83 -15.17 -6.97
C LYS A 156 8.24 -14.80 -8.39
N GLU A 157 7.32 -14.21 -9.16
CA GLU A 157 7.56 -13.81 -10.55
C GLU A 157 8.05 -12.36 -10.67
N ILE A 158 7.78 -11.52 -9.66
CA ILE A 158 8.18 -10.10 -9.66
C ILE A 158 9.70 -9.94 -9.73
N GLY A 159 10.46 -10.76 -8.99
CA GLY A 159 11.92 -10.72 -9.01
C GLY A 159 12.50 -10.89 -10.41
N PRO A 160 12.24 -12.02 -11.07
CA PRO A 160 12.77 -12.22 -12.41
C PRO A 160 12.14 -11.30 -13.47
N LEU A 161 10.89 -10.82 -13.31
CA LEU A 161 10.34 -9.77 -14.20
C LEU A 161 11.11 -8.46 -14.05
N LEU A 162 11.38 -8.03 -12.81
CA LEU A 162 12.18 -6.84 -12.55
C LEU A 162 13.56 -6.95 -13.19
N GLU A 163 14.22 -8.10 -13.05
CA GLU A 163 15.59 -8.30 -13.55
C GLU A 163 15.68 -8.50 -15.06
N ARG A 164 14.77 -9.28 -15.66
CA ARG A 164 14.86 -9.72 -17.05
C ARG A 164 14.01 -8.91 -18.01
N VAL A 165 13.19 -7.99 -17.48
CA VAL A 165 12.27 -7.18 -18.28
C VAL A 165 12.39 -5.71 -17.93
N ILE A 166 12.25 -5.33 -16.66
CA ILE A 166 12.27 -3.91 -16.28
C ILE A 166 13.70 -3.35 -16.26
N LEU A 167 14.66 -4.12 -15.74
CA LEU A 167 16.06 -3.72 -15.58
C LEU A 167 17.00 -4.45 -16.57
N ASP A 168 16.45 -5.03 -17.63
CA ASP A 168 17.24 -5.76 -18.64
C ASP A 168 18.23 -4.80 -19.33
N SER A 169 19.52 -5.16 -19.30
CA SER A 169 20.59 -4.30 -19.83
C SER A 169 20.40 -3.96 -21.30
N ARG A 170 19.83 -4.85 -22.12
CA ARG A 170 19.61 -4.62 -23.55
C ARG A 170 18.58 -3.52 -23.80
N ILE A 171 17.56 -3.43 -22.94
CA ILE A 171 16.56 -2.36 -22.99
C ILE A 171 17.15 -1.04 -22.51
N LEU A 172 17.96 -1.09 -21.44
CA LEU A 172 18.65 0.09 -20.93
C LEU A 172 19.65 0.65 -21.94
N GLU A 173 20.41 -0.22 -22.61
CA GLU A 173 21.39 0.12 -23.66
C GLU A 173 20.74 0.62 -24.96
N TRP A 174 19.53 0.14 -25.30
CA TRP A 174 18.78 0.65 -26.46
C TRP A 174 18.53 2.17 -26.38
N GLY A 175 18.35 2.69 -25.16
CA GLY A 175 18.29 4.14 -24.89
C GLY A 175 17.08 4.86 -25.48
N GLY A 176 16.08 4.13 -25.99
CA GLY A 176 14.80 4.69 -26.42
C GLY A 176 13.79 4.80 -25.28
N ARG A 177 12.62 5.38 -25.58
CA ARG A 177 11.56 5.54 -24.59
C ARG A 177 10.88 4.21 -24.30
N ARG A 178 10.69 3.91 -23.01
CA ARG A 178 10.05 2.68 -22.55
C ARG A 178 9.02 2.97 -21.47
N SER A 179 8.06 2.07 -21.33
CA SER A 179 7.10 2.06 -20.24
C SER A 179 6.74 0.63 -19.86
N PHE A 180 6.17 0.44 -18.69
CA PHE A 180 5.67 -0.87 -18.27
C PHE A 180 4.42 -0.75 -17.41
N SER A 181 3.61 -1.79 -17.40
CA SER A 181 2.57 -2.03 -16.42
C SER A 181 2.78 -3.41 -15.79
N VAL A 182 2.47 -3.49 -14.50
CA VAL A 182 2.34 -4.75 -13.79
C VAL A 182 0.89 -4.81 -13.35
N GLU A 183 0.18 -5.83 -13.80
CA GLU A 183 -1.25 -5.97 -13.57
C GLU A 183 -1.52 -6.66 -12.22
N GLY A 184 -2.75 -6.46 -11.72
CA GLY A 184 -3.19 -7.02 -10.45
C GLY A 184 -2.66 -6.29 -9.19
N PRO A 185 -3.06 -6.74 -7.98
CA PRO A 185 -2.74 -6.05 -6.74
C PRO A 185 -1.24 -5.89 -6.48
N VAL A 186 -0.42 -6.88 -6.87
CA VAL A 186 1.05 -6.83 -6.72
C VAL A 186 1.71 -5.79 -7.62
N GLY A 187 0.99 -5.29 -8.63
CA GLY A 187 1.46 -4.27 -9.57
C GLY A 187 1.32 -2.83 -9.07
N PHE A 188 0.49 -2.58 -8.06
CA PHE A 188 0.29 -1.24 -7.49
C PHE A 188 1.59 -0.49 -7.16
N PRO A 189 2.59 -1.10 -6.45
CA PRO A 189 3.84 -0.41 -6.15
C PRO A 189 4.59 0.02 -7.41
N PHE A 190 4.54 -0.80 -8.46
CA PHE A 190 5.25 -0.56 -9.72
C PHE A 190 4.60 0.54 -10.55
N GLN A 191 3.29 0.78 -10.39
CA GLN A 191 2.61 1.95 -10.97
C GLN A 191 3.09 3.25 -10.31
N VAL A 192 3.24 3.25 -8.98
CA VAL A 192 3.76 4.41 -8.22
C VAL A 192 5.25 4.63 -8.51
N LEU A 193 6.03 3.55 -8.61
CA LEU A 193 7.48 3.57 -8.83
C LEU A 193 7.88 3.59 -10.32
N ALA A 194 6.94 3.81 -11.22
CA ALA A 194 7.21 3.77 -12.66
C ALA A 194 8.33 4.75 -13.07
N SER A 195 8.28 6.00 -12.61
CA SER A 195 9.34 7.00 -12.84
C SER A 195 10.69 6.58 -12.23
N TYR A 196 10.68 6.08 -10.99
CA TYR A 196 11.87 5.56 -10.30
C TYR A 196 12.60 4.48 -11.12
N LEU A 197 11.83 3.62 -11.79
CA LEU A 197 12.33 2.52 -12.62
C LEU A 197 12.61 2.91 -14.07
N GLY A 198 12.52 4.19 -14.43
CA GLY A 198 12.83 4.71 -15.76
C GLY A 198 11.71 4.54 -16.79
N SER A 199 10.46 4.34 -16.35
CA SER A 199 9.29 4.39 -17.22
C SER A 199 9.00 5.83 -17.64
N CYS A 200 8.80 6.09 -18.94
CA CYS A 200 8.47 7.43 -19.43
C CYS A 200 7.01 7.84 -19.11
N PHE A 201 6.14 6.87 -18.85
CA PHE A 201 4.81 7.13 -18.32
C PHE A 201 4.29 5.99 -17.41
N THR A 202 3.25 6.28 -16.64
CA THR A 202 2.48 5.27 -15.90
C THR A 202 1.00 5.40 -16.23
N PHE A 203 0.28 4.28 -16.19
CA PHE A 203 -1.17 4.28 -16.38
C PHE A 203 -1.88 4.48 -15.04
N THR A 204 -2.97 5.24 -15.09
CA THR A 204 -3.92 5.45 -14.00
C THR A 204 -5.32 5.25 -14.52
N TYR A 205 -6.28 5.06 -13.62
CA TYR A 205 -7.64 4.69 -13.97
C TYR A 205 -8.64 5.63 -13.29
N PRO A 206 -9.83 5.87 -13.87
CA PRO A 206 -10.85 6.67 -13.23
C PRO A 206 -11.22 6.07 -11.88
N LYS A 207 -11.54 6.92 -10.89
CA LYS A 207 -11.92 6.46 -9.54
C LYS A 207 -13.08 5.45 -9.53
N ALA A 208 -13.95 5.50 -10.53
CA ALA A 208 -15.07 4.55 -10.71
C ALA A 208 -14.62 3.12 -11.08
N ALA A 209 -13.37 2.92 -11.52
CA ALA A 209 -12.83 1.63 -11.94
C ALA A 209 -12.44 0.71 -10.76
N GLY A 210 -12.81 1.07 -9.52
CA GLY A 210 -12.63 0.23 -8.34
C GLY A 210 -11.24 0.39 -7.68
N PRO A 211 -10.53 -0.69 -7.33
CA PRO A 211 -9.32 -0.65 -6.51
C PRO A 211 -8.05 -0.20 -7.26
N LEU A 212 -8.17 0.17 -8.54
CA LEU A 212 -7.07 0.64 -9.36
C LEU A 212 -6.64 2.06 -8.96
N LEU A 213 -5.38 2.39 -9.22
CA LEU A 213 -4.80 3.67 -8.83
C LEU A 213 -5.32 4.81 -9.71
N ASP A 214 -6.01 5.76 -9.08
CA ASP A 214 -6.49 6.98 -9.74
C ASP A 214 -5.41 8.08 -9.79
N PRO A 215 -5.46 8.99 -10.78
CA PRO A 215 -4.43 10.01 -10.95
C PRO A 215 -4.40 11.03 -9.79
N ILE A 216 -5.53 11.28 -9.11
CA ILE A 216 -5.58 12.22 -7.99
C ILE A 216 -4.79 11.64 -6.80
N THR A 217 -5.01 10.36 -6.49
CA THR A 217 -4.26 9.66 -5.44
C THR A 217 -2.78 9.59 -5.78
N LEU A 218 -2.43 9.24 -7.03
CA LEU A 218 -1.04 9.19 -7.47
C LEU A 218 -0.30 10.53 -7.28
N GLN A 219 -0.97 11.63 -7.66
CA GLN A 219 -0.41 12.98 -7.55
C GLN A 219 -0.38 13.50 -6.11
N ARG A 220 -1.49 13.37 -5.36
CA ARG A 220 -1.63 13.99 -4.02
C ARG A 220 -1.01 13.19 -2.88
N VAL A 221 -1.05 11.85 -2.95
CA VAL A 221 -0.55 10.99 -1.87
C VAL A 221 0.91 10.62 -2.12
N TYR A 222 1.23 10.20 -3.34
CA TYR A 222 2.57 9.71 -3.66
C TYR A 222 3.48 10.79 -4.25
N ARG A 223 2.94 11.96 -4.59
CA ARG A 223 3.70 13.09 -5.16
C ARG A 223 4.52 12.64 -6.37
N TYR A 224 3.88 11.88 -7.25
CA TYR A 224 4.53 11.22 -8.39
C TYR A 224 5.50 12.09 -9.20
N PRO A 225 5.24 13.39 -9.47
CA PRO A 225 6.18 14.23 -10.20
C PRO A 225 7.53 14.43 -9.50
N SER A 226 7.61 14.25 -8.18
CA SER A 226 8.87 14.35 -7.43
C SER A 226 9.61 13.03 -7.31
N ILE A 227 9.06 11.91 -7.80
CA ILE A 227 9.71 10.60 -7.72
C ILE A 227 10.72 10.46 -8.87
N GLY A 228 11.99 10.34 -8.52
CA GLY A 228 13.11 10.08 -9.44
C GLY A 228 13.99 8.92 -8.97
N SER A 229 15.03 8.59 -9.74
CA SER A 229 15.95 7.46 -9.48
C SER A 229 16.75 7.57 -8.17
N HIS A 230 16.78 8.75 -7.53
CA HIS A 230 17.46 9.00 -6.26
C HIS A 230 16.51 9.07 -5.05
N THR A 231 15.19 9.07 -5.30
CA THR A 231 14.18 9.14 -4.25
C THR A 231 14.29 7.94 -3.32
N ALA A 232 14.27 8.20 -2.01
CA ALA A 232 14.28 7.16 -1.01
C ALA A 232 13.01 6.30 -1.06
N LEU A 233 13.15 4.97 -1.03
CA LEU A 233 12.00 4.09 -0.98
C LEU A 233 11.74 3.56 0.43
N PHE A 234 10.52 3.79 0.90
CA PHE A 234 9.95 3.21 2.11
C PHE A 234 8.61 2.54 1.78
N GLY A 235 8.07 1.74 2.68
CA GLY A 235 6.76 1.18 2.44
C GLY A 235 6.15 0.40 3.58
N ILE A 236 5.00 -0.20 3.31
CA ILE A 236 4.32 -1.13 4.20
C ILE A 236 4.11 -2.47 3.49
N ILE A 237 4.50 -3.56 4.15
CA ILE A 237 4.19 -4.92 3.69
C ILE A 237 3.04 -5.53 4.50
N GLY A 238 2.16 -6.24 3.80
CA GLY A 238 1.02 -6.94 4.38
C GLY A 238 0.21 -7.64 3.30
N ASN A 239 -0.79 -8.42 3.68
CA ASN A 239 -1.74 -8.99 2.74
C ASN A 239 -3.09 -9.27 3.41
N PRO A 240 -4.16 -8.50 3.11
CA PRO A 240 -4.20 -7.32 2.23
C PRO A 240 -3.55 -6.07 2.86
N VAL A 241 -3.13 -5.08 2.04
CA VAL A 241 -2.46 -3.86 2.55
C VAL A 241 -2.77 -2.55 1.81
N LEU A 242 -3.40 -2.61 0.62
CA LEU A 242 -3.65 -1.41 -0.19
C LEU A 242 -4.57 -0.36 0.46
N HIS A 243 -5.36 -0.77 1.46
CA HIS A 243 -6.22 0.11 2.26
C HIS A 243 -5.51 0.80 3.42
N SER A 244 -4.20 0.58 3.59
CA SER A 244 -3.43 1.18 4.69
C SER A 244 -3.43 2.71 4.62
N ARG A 245 -3.59 3.35 5.78
CA ARG A 245 -3.44 4.81 5.92
C ARG A 245 -1.97 5.25 6.01
N SER A 246 -1.02 4.34 6.20
CA SER A 246 0.40 4.66 6.36
C SER A 246 0.99 5.52 5.22
N PRO A 247 0.67 5.30 3.92
CA PRO A 247 1.13 6.17 2.85
C PRO A 247 0.74 7.64 3.05
N HIS A 248 -0.48 7.93 3.54
CA HIS A 248 -0.92 9.29 3.82
C HIS A 248 -0.15 9.94 4.96
N ILE A 249 0.26 9.16 5.97
CA ILE A 249 1.03 9.67 7.12
C ILE A 249 2.46 9.97 6.67
N HIS A 250 3.15 8.96 6.14
CA HIS A 250 4.58 9.08 5.83
C HIS A 250 4.85 10.05 4.68
N ASN A 251 4.10 9.99 3.57
CA ASN A 251 4.36 10.89 2.45
C ASN A 251 4.09 12.36 2.79
N ARG A 252 3.07 12.63 3.62
CA ARG A 252 2.80 13.98 4.13
C ARG A 252 3.91 14.48 5.05
N GLY A 253 4.43 13.62 5.92
CA GLY A 253 5.60 13.94 6.75
C GLY A 253 6.86 14.20 5.93
N TYR A 254 7.11 13.42 4.87
CA TYR A 254 8.23 13.63 3.96
C TYR A 254 8.11 14.96 3.21
N GLU A 255 6.90 15.29 2.73
CA GLU A 255 6.63 16.57 2.07
C GLU A 255 6.89 17.76 2.99
N ALA A 256 6.33 17.75 4.20
CA ALA A 256 6.47 18.84 5.14
C ALA A 256 7.93 19.08 5.62
N LEU A 257 8.79 18.06 5.55
CA LEU A 257 10.21 18.18 5.89
C LEU A 257 11.13 18.33 4.68
N GLY A 258 10.59 18.36 3.45
CA GLY A 258 11.38 18.42 2.22
C GLY A 258 12.29 17.19 2.02
N ILE A 259 11.87 16.02 2.50
CA ILE A 259 12.62 14.77 2.35
C ILE A 259 12.26 14.14 1.00
N ASP A 260 13.27 13.93 0.15
CA ASP A 260 13.14 13.20 -1.11
C ASP A 260 12.95 11.69 -0.84
N ALA A 261 11.71 11.33 -0.53
CA ALA A 261 11.30 9.98 -0.17
C ALA A 261 9.86 9.72 -0.59
N VAL A 262 9.55 8.47 -0.89
CA VAL A 262 8.19 7.98 -1.11
C VAL A 262 7.94 6.72 -0.27
N TYR A 263 6.73 6.64 0.28
CA TYR A 263 6.21 5.52 1.04
C TYR A 263 5.11 4.80 0.25
N VAL A 264 5.28 3.51 -0.02
CA VAL A 264 4.43 2.72 -0.94
C VAL A 264 3.90 1.45 -0.27
N PRO A 265 2.62 1.07 -0.44
CA PRO A 265 2.12 -0.22 0.03
C PRO A 265 2.53 -1.36 -0.91
N PHE A 266 2.97 -2.47 -0.33
CA PHE A 266 3.42 -3.69 -1.03
C PHE A 266 2.58 -4.90 -0.59
N PRO A 267 1.64 -5.39 -1.43
CA PRO A 267 0.85 -6.58 -1.11
C PRO A 267 1.68 -7.85 -1.25
N VAL A 268 2.30 -8.33 -0.16
CA VAL A 268 3.29 -9.41 -0.19
C VAL A 268 2.66 -10.76 0.15
N ASP A 269 2.78 -11.74 -0.74
CA ASP A 269 2.43 -13.14 -0.51
C ASP A 269 3.65 -14.03 -0.21
N ASP A 270 4.83 -13.67 -0.73
CA ASP A 270 6.10 -14.37 -0.53
C ASP A 270 7.21 -13.42 -0.02
N LEU A 271 7.62 -13.59 1.25
CA LEU A 271 8.60 -12.71 1.89
C LEU A 271 10.01 -12.86 1.31
N GLU A 272 10.41 -14.06 0.88
CA GLU A 272 11.77 -14.30 0.37
C GLU A 272 11.97 -13.60 -0.97
N SER A 273 11.02 -13.76 -1.88
CA SER A 273 10.98 -13.07 -3.17
C SER A 273 10.85 -11.56 -2.99
N PHE A 274 10.03 -11.11 -2.04
CA PHE A 274 9.92 -9.70 -1.71
C PHE A 274 11.26 -9.10 -1.24
N PHE A 275 11.97 -9.72 -0.28
CA PHE A 275 13.24 -9.17 0.21
C PHE A 275 14.34 -9.21 -0.85
N HIS A 276 14.31 -10.18 -1.77
CA HIS A 276 15.17 -10.15 -2.97
C HIS A 276 14.94 -8.89 -3.81
N VAL A 277 13.68 -8.59 -4.13
CA VAL A 277 13.29 -7.37 -4.86
C VAL A 277 13.59 -6.09 -4.06
N ALA A 278 13.32 -6.08 -2.76
CA ALA A 278 13.52 -4.93 -1.88
C ALA A 278 14.98 -4.45 -1.90
N ARG A 279 15.95 -5.38 -1.94
CA ARG A 279 17.37 -5.05 -2.09
C ARG A 279 17.67 -4.38 -3.43
N LYS A 280 17.11 -4.90 -4.54
CA LYS A 280 17.28 -4.31 -5.88
C LYS A 280 16.68 -2.91 -5.98
N LEU A 281 15.52 -2.71 -5.36
CA LEU A 281 14.85 -1.42 -5.27
C LEU A 281 15.49 -0.47 -4.26
N ARG A 282 16.46 -0.93 -3.45
CA ARG A 282 17.12 -0.13 -2.39
C ARG A 282 16.12 0.43 -1.38
N ILE A 283 15.14 -0.38 -0.99
CA ILE A 283 14.18 -0.02 0.06
C ILE A 283 14.94 0.18 1.38
N ARG A 284 14.71 1.32 2.04
CA ARG A 284 15.42 1.74 3.25
C ARG A 284 14.66 1.47 4.55
N GLY A 285 13.35 1.27 4.46
CA GLY A 285 12.55 0.93 5.63
C GLY A 285 11.16 0.45 5.28
N LEU A 286 10.64 -0.44 6.12
CA LEU A 286 9.34 -1.07 5.93
C LEU A 286 8.57 -1.10 7.25
N SER A 287 7.33 -0.64 7.22
CA SER A 287 6.35 -1.05 8.22
C SER A 287 5.83 -2.44 7.85
N VAL A 288 5.51 -3.25 8.84
CA VAL A 288 5.07 -4.63 8.68
C VAL A 288 3.73 -4.79 9.38
N THR A 289 2.72 -5.23 8.63
CA THR A 289 1.39 -5.56 9.18
C THR A 289 1.05 -7.04 8.97
N ILE A 290 -0.17 -7.41 9.33
CA ILE A 290 -0.70 -8.78 9.19
C ILE A 290 -0.53 -9.25 7.73
N PRO A 291 -0.13 -10.52 7.50
CA PRO A 291 0.18 -11.58 8.47
C PRO A 291 1.69 -11.72 8.77
N HIS A 292 2.49 -10.70 8.49
CA HIS A 292 3.95 -10.84 8.36
C HIS A 292 4.75 -10.52 9.62
N LYS A 293 4.14 -9.88 10.63
CA LYS A 293 4.85 -9.36 11.83
C LYS A 293 5.74 -10.38 12.54
N GLU A 294 5.33 -11.64 12.61
CA GLU A 294 6.14 -12.71 13.22
C GLU A 294 7.17 -13.27 12.24
N LYS A 295 6.75 -13.48 10.98
CA LYS A 295 7.54 -14.13 9.93
C LYS A 295 8.75 -13.31 9.49
N VAL A 296 8.69 -11.98 9.58
CA VAL A 296 9.80 -11.10 9.18
C VAL A 296 11.01 -11.19 10.13
N ILE A 297 10.83 -11.68 11.36
CA ILE A 297 11.90 -11.73 12.36
C ILE A 297 13.08 -12.58 11.86
N LYS A 298 12.82 -13.66 11.12
CA LYS A 298 13.88 -14.53 10.56
C LYS A 298 14.81 -13.82 9.56
N PHE A 299 14.38 -12.70 9.00
CA PHE A 299 15.16 -11.90 8.05
C PHE A 299 15.96 -10.78 8.73
N CYS A 300 15.73 -10.54 10.03
CA CYS A 300 16.42 -9.49 10.77
C CYS A 300 17.81 -9.97 11.22
N SER A 301 18.83 -9.18 10.90
CA SER A 301 20.19 -9.35 11.42
C SER A 301 20.31 -8.94 12.90
N TRP A 302 19.43 -8.06 13.35
CA TRP A 302 19.33 -7.60 14.73
C TRP A 302 17.88 -7.19 15.01
N CYS A 303 17.41 -7.44 16.23
CA CYS A 303 16.11 -7.01 16.71
C CYS A 303 16.26 -6.35 18.08
N GLU A 304 15.47 -5.33 18.37
CA GLU A 304 15.40 -4.78 19.72
C GLU A 304 14.74 -5.77 20.70
N GLU A 305 14.98 -5.60 21.99
CA GLU A 305 14.45 -6.47 23.05
C GLU A 305 12.94 -6.63 22.98
N ALA A 306 12.22 -5.53 22.69
CA ALA A 306 10.77 -5.52 22.54
C ALA A 306 10.28 -6.49 21.46
N VAL A 307 11.01 -6.64 20.34
CA VAL A 307 10.63 -7.60 19.28
C VAL A 307 10.72 -9.04 19.78
N HIS A 308 11.74 -9.37 20.58
CA HIS A 308 11.90 -10.70 21.15
C HIS A 308 10.85 -10.99 22.23
N ALA A 309 10.59 -10.04 23.11
CA ALA A 309 9.59 -10.18 24.16
C ALA A 309 8.18 -10.30 23.58
N VAL A 310 7.79 -9.36 22.71
CA VAL A 310 6.48 -9.33 22.07
C VAL A 310 6.35 -10.46 21.04
N GLY A 311 7.43 -10.95 20.47
CA GLY A 311 7.40 -11.98 19.41
C GLY A 311 6.90 -11.46 18.06
N ALA A 312 6.91 -10.14 17.86
CA ALA A 312 6.43 -9.49 16.64
C ALA A 312 7.31 -8.29 16.29
N CYS A 313 7.57 -8.13 14.99
CA CYS A 313 8.31 -7.01 14.43
C CYS A 313 7.39 -6.26 13.45
N ASN A 314 7.07 -5.01 13.74
CA ASN A 314 6.19 -4.18 12.89
C ASN A 314 6.97 -3.14 12.09
N THR A 315 8.29 -3.06 12.25
CA THR A 315 9.13 -2.00 11.66
C THR A 315 10.52 -2.54 11.34
N LEU A 316 10.96 -2.37 10.10
CA LEU A 316 12.26 -2.78 9.60
C LEU A 316 13.01 -1.56 9.09
N VAL A 317 14.26 -1.39 9.52
CA VAL A 317 15.20 -0.43 8.92
C VAL A 317 16.22 -1.25 8.13
N LEU A 318 16.28 -0.98 6.82
CA LEU A 318 17.07 -1.74 5.86
C LEU A 318 18.32 -0.94 5.47
N SER A 319 19.43 -1.66 5.36
CA SER A 319 20.68 -1.22 4.76
C SER A 319 21.12 -2.24 3.72
N GLU A 320 22.22 -2.01 3.01
CA GLU A 320 22.70 -2.93 1.96
C GLU A 320 22.86 -4.37 2.46
N ASP A 321 23.44 -4.53 3.67
CA ASP A 321 23.80 -5.85 4.20
C ASP A 321 23.03 -6.26 5.46
N SER A 322 22.19 -5.39 6.03
CA SER A 322 21.56 -5.65 7.32
C SER A 322 20.12 -5.15 7.39
N ILE A 323 19.29 -5.90 8.12
CA ILE A 323 17.91 -5.55 8.45
C ILE A 323 17.80 -5.49 9.97
N LYS A 324 17.41 -4.33 10.48
CA LYS A 324 17.15 -4.11 11.91
C LYS A 324 15.65 -4.11 12.18
N GLY A 325 15.20 -4.96 13.10
CA GLY A 325 13.80 -5.10 13.48
C GLY A 325 13.43 -4.34 14.75
N TYR A 326 12.28 -3.67 14.72
CA TYR A 326 11.70 -2.89 15.81
C TYR A 326 10.20 -3.20 15.98
N ASN A 327 9.69 -2.95 17.18
CA ASN A 327 8.28 -3.00 17.56
C ASN A 327 7.82 -1.62 18.05
N THR A 328 7.35 -0.81 17.12
CA THR A 328 6.83 0.54 17.40
C THR A 328 5.40 0.54 17.92
N ASP A 329 4.71 -0.61 17.95
CA ASP A 329 3.39 -0.73 18.58
C ASP A 329 3.50 -0.47 20.10
N VAL A 330 4.63 -0.84 20.74
CA VAL A 330 4.88 -0.54 22.16
C VAL A 330 4.90 0.97 22.40
N GLU A 331 5.72 1.72 21.65
CA GLU A 331 5.77 3.19 21.77
C GLU A 331 4.45 3.83 21.33
N GLY A 332 3.80 3.28 20.31
CA GLY A 332 2.48 3.73 19.86
C GLY A 332 1.44 3.69 20.97
N PHE A 333 1.48 2.65 21.80
CA PHE A 333 0.60 2.52 22.97
C PHE A 333 1.05 3.42 24.13
N LEU A 334 2.35 3.51 24.42
CA LEU A 334 2.86 4.25 25.58
C LEU A 334 2.78 5.77 25.40
N ALA A 335 3.00 6.29 24.19
CA ALA A 335 3.10 7.74 23.99
C ALA A 335 1.82 8.50 24.36
N PRO A 336 0.60 8.03 24.00
CA PRO A 336 -0.65 8.68 24.43
C PRO A 336 -0.85 8.72 25.95
N LEU A 337 -0.31 7.75 26.70
CA LEU A 337 -0.45 7.71 28.16
C LEU A 337 0.30 8.84 28.87
N ARG A 338 1.35 9.40 28.24
CA ARG A 338 2.14 10.50 28.80
C ARG A 338 1.33 11.78 28.99
N GLY A 339 0.21 11.94 28.27
CA GLY A 339 -0.72 13.05 28.47
C GLY A 339 -1.58 12.92 29.73
N SER A 340 -1.74 11.69 30.25
CA SER A 340 -2.59 11.40 31.41
C SER A 340 -1.80 11.05 32.67
N PHE A 341 -0.57 10.56 32.52
CA PHE A 341 0.25 10.09 33.64
C PHE A 341 1.68 10.64 33.53
N HIS A 342 2.19 11.21 34.63
CA HIS A 342 3.59 11.64 34.72
C HIS A 342 4.57 10.46 34.78
N THR A 343 4.16 9.35 35.39
CA THR A 343 4.92 8.10 35.49
C THR A 343 3.96 6.91 35.51
N LEU A 344 4.38 5.77 34.95
CA LEU A 344 3.64 4.51 35.01
C LEU A 344 4.13 3.59 36.14
N GLN A 345 5.20 3.98 36.84
CA GLN A 345 5.76 3.19 37.94
C GLN A 345 4.72 3.00 39.05
N GLY A 346 4.37 1.75 39.34
CA GLY A 346 3.37 1.39 40.35
C GLY A 346 1.91 1.60 39.93
N LEU A 347 1.66 2.17 38.74
CA LEU A 347 0.31 2.35 38.19
C LEU A 347 -0.39 0.99 38.03
N ARG A 348 -1.68 0.90 38.36
CA ARG A 348 -2.44 -0.34 38.24
C ARG A 348 -3.19 -0.37 36.92
N ALA A 349 -2.73 -1.20 35.99
CA ALA A 349 -3.30 -1.32 34.67
C ALA A 349 -4.07 -2.63 34.51
N LEU A 350 -5.37 -2.52 34.24
CA LEU A 350 -6.20 -3.63 33.79
C LEU A 350 -6.10 -3.72 32.26
N VAL A 351 -5.71 -4.88 31.73
CA VAL A 351 -5.67 -5.17 30.29
C VAL A 351 -6.73 -6.23 29.96
N ILE A 352 -7.69 -5.88 29.11
CA ILE A 352 -8.74 -6.77 28.63
C ILE A 352 -8.33 -7.31 27.26
N GLY A 353 -7.92 -8.58 27.23
CA GLY A 353 -7.47 -9.28 26.03
C GLY A 353 -6.09 -9.94 26.18
N ALA A 354 -5.89 -11.05 25.46
CA ALA A 354 -4.62 -11.77 25.36
C ALA A 354 -4.28 -12.13 23.88
N GLY A 355 -4.55 -11.20 22.97
CA GLY A 355 -4.15 -11.25 21.56
C GLY A 355 -2.83 -10.51 21.29
N GLY A 356 -2.45 -10.40 20.00
CA GLY A 356 -1.18 -9.80 19.57
C GLY A 356 -0.94 -8.37 20.06
N ALA A 357 -1.96 -7.49 20.00
CA ALA A 357 -1.85 -6.12 20.50
C ALA A 357 -1.56 -6.08 22.02
N SER A 358 -2.23 -6.94 22.80
CA SER A 358 -2.00 -7.07 24.24
C SER A 358 -0.56 -7.46 24.59
N ARG A 359 0.19 -8.14 23.71
CA ARG A 359 1.61 -8.43 23.95
C ARG A 359 2.42 -7.14 24.04
N SER A 360 2.26 -6.23 23.08
CA SER A 360 2.93 -4.92 23.10
C SER A 360 2.49 -4.05 24.29
N VAL A 361 1.18 -4.07 24.62
CA VAL A 361 0.63 -3.32 25.76
C VAL A 361 1.19 -3.81 27.09
N VAL A 362 1.11 -5.11 27.36
CA VAL A 362 1.57 -5.70 28.63
C VAL A 362 3.08 -5.54 28.76
N TYR A 363 3.85 -5.78 27.69
CA TYR A 363 5.29 -5.54 27.68
C TYR A 363 5.62 -4.09 28.02
N GLY A 364 4.98 -3.13 27.34
CA GLY A 364 5.21 -1.70 27.58
C GLY A 364 4.89 -1.28 29.01
N LEU A 365 3.73 -1.67 29.53
CA LEU A 365 3.30 -1.36 30.90
C LEU A 365 4.26 -1.94 31.95
N ALA A 366 4.55 -3.24 31.84
CA ALA A 366 5.39 -3.93 32.82
C ALA A 366 6.84 -3.40 32.79
N ARG A 367 7.37 -3.08 31.60
CA ARG A 367 8.71 -2.47 31.44
C ARG A 367 8.80 -1.09 32.10
N GLU A 368 7.73 -0.29 32.05
CA GLU A 368 7.64 1.02 32.70
C GLU A 368 7.26 0.92 34.20
N GLY A 369 7.24 -0.29 34.76
CA GLY A 369 7.04 -0.54 36.18
C GLY A 369 5.58 -0.53 36.65
N ALA A 370 4.61 -0.58 35.73
CA ALA A 370 3.21 -0.71 36.09
C ALA A 370 2.90 -2.11 36.64
N ARG A 371 1.94 -2.19 37.56
CA ARG A 371 1.33 -3.45 38.00
C ARG A 371 0.25 -3.80 36.99
N VAL A 372 0.28 -5.01 36.45
CA VAL A 372 -0.62 -5.40 35.35
C VAL A 372 -1.53 -6.55 35.79
N LEU A 373 -2.82 -6.40 35.51
CA LEU A 373 -3.83 -7.46 35.58
C LEU A 373 -4.38 -7.73 34.19
N ILE A 374 -4.21 -8.94 33.68
CA ILE A 374 -4.71 -9.37 32.37
C ILE A 374 -5.99 -10.18 32.55
N LEU A 375 -7.09 -9.74 31.96
CA LEU A 375 -8.32 -10.51 31.88
C LEU A 375 -8.60 -10.92 30.44
N ASN A 376 -8.93 -12.18 30.22
CA ASN A 376 -9.28 -12.67 28.89
C ASN A 376 -10.37 -13.75 28.95
N ARG A 377 -11.17 -13.84 27.90
CA ARG A 377 -12.25 -14.85 27.77
C ARG A 377 -11.72 -16.29 27.88
N THR A 378 -10.56 -16.55 27.29
CA THR A 378 -9.82 -17.81 27.47
C THR A 378 -8.69 -17.55 28.47
N VAL A 379 -8.87 -17.98 29.72
CA VAL A 379 -7.98 -17.65 30.83
C VAL A 379 -6.55 -18.14 30.63
N GLU A 380 -6.39 -19.30 29.97
CA GLU A 380 -5.10 -19.91 29.67
C GLU A 380 -4.24 -18.99 28.79
N ARG A 381 -4.86 -18.21 27.89
CA ARG A 381 -4.14 -17.23 27.07
C ARG A 381 -3.64 -16.05 27.89
N ALA A 382 -4.40 -15.59 28.89
CA ALA A 382 -3.96 -14.53 29.79
C ALA A 382 -2.81 -15.00 30.69
N LEU A 383 -2.92 -16.22 31.24
CA LEU A 383 -1.86 -16.85 32.03
C LEU A 383 -0.58 -17.06 31.21
N GLY A 384 -0.73 -17.55 29.97
CA GLY A 384 0.39 -17.72 29.05
C GLY A 384 1.07 -16.38 28.73
N LEU A 385 0.29 -15.34 28.45
CA LEU A 385 0.81 -14.00 28.20
C LEU A 385 1.57 -13.43 29.41
N ALA A 386 1.00 -13.54 30.62
CA ALA A 386 1.66 -13.10 31.85
C ALA A 386 3.03 -13.78 32.01
N LYS A 387 3.06 -15.11 31.90
CA LYS A 387 4.28 -15.91 32.03
C LYS A 387 5.34 -15.55 30.96
N ASP A 388 4.92 -15.34 29.72
CA ASP A 388 5.81 -14.95 28.63
C ASP A 388 6.47 -13.59 28.92
N MET A 389 5.69 -12.61 29.36
CA MET A 389 6.17 -11.25 29.65
C MET A 389 7.06 -11.22 30.89
N GLU A 390 6.70 -11.98 31.95
CA GLU A 390 7.54 -12.13 33.13
C GLU A 390 8.90 -12.71 32.78
N ARG A 391 8.93 -13.77 31.96
CA ARG A 391 10.19 -14.36 31.48
C ARG A 391 10.99 -13.36 30.66
N ALA A 392 10.35 -12.66 29.72
CA ALA A 392 11.03 -11.73 28.84
C ALA A 392 11.65 -10.55 29.59
N LEU A 393 11.00 -10.08 30.65
CA LEU A 393 11.44 -8.94 31.47
C LEU A 393 12.27 -9.36 32.70
N GLY A 394 12.49 -10.67 32.93
CA GLY A 394 13.20 -11.17 34.10
C GLY A 394 12.47 -10.93 35.43
N LEU A 395 11.13 -10.86 35.41
CA LEU A 395 10.31 -10.66 36.60
C LEU A 395 10.08 -11.97 37.37
N SER A 396 9.82 -11.86 38.66
CA SER A 396 9.45 -13.03 39.47
C SER A 396 8.10 -13.60 39.01
N PRO A 397 7.93 -14.94 39.02
CA PRO A 397 6.65 -15.55 38.65
C PRO A 397 5.48 -15.01 39.49
N GLY A 398 4.38 -14.63 38.83
CA GLY A 398 3.19 -14.06 39.47
C GLY A 398 3.23 -12.55 39.69
N THR A 399 4.26 -11.85 39.19
CA THR A 399 4.32 -10.38 39.18
C THR A 399 3.22 -9.78 38.30
N ILE A 400 2.96 -10.40 37.15
CA ILE A 400 1.86 -10.02 36.26
C ILE A 400 0.67 -10.92 36.58
N MET A 401 -0.42 -10.30 37.05
CA MET A 401 -1.62 -11.03 37.42
C MET A 401 -2.45 -11.35 36.17
N ALA A 402 -3.13 -12.50 36.20
CA ALA A 402 -4.05 -12.89 35.15
C ALA A 402 -5.33 -13.52 35.74
N GLY A 403 -6.41 -13.48 34.98
CA GLY A 403 -7.69 -14.07 35.36
C GLY A 403 -8.68 -14.20 34.22
N PRO A 404 -9.81 -14.87 34.47
CA PRO A 404 -10.88 -15.00 33.49
C PRO A 404 -11.67 -13.68 33.35
N LEU A 405 -12.19 -13.43 32.15
CA LEU A 405 -13.09 -12.30 31.88
C LEU A 405 -14.55 -12.69 32.21
N ASN A 406 -14.83 -12.84 33.50
CA ASN A 406 -16.15 -13.21 34.05
C ASN A 406 -16.29 -12.67 35.48
N GLY A 407 -17.26 -13.18 36.27
CA GLY A 407 -17.48 -12.77 37.66
C GLY A 407 -16.24 -12.89 38.58
N GLU A 408 -15.37 -13.89 38.40
CA GLU A 408 -14.12 -13.98 39.16
C GLU A 408 -13.15 -12.84 38.77
N GLY A 409 -13.11 -12.50 37.48
CA GLY A 409 -12.40 -11.34 36.97
C GLY A 409 -12.85 -10.04 37.62
N ILE A 410 -14.16 -9.86 37.84
CA ILE A 410 -14.73 -8.68 38.51
C ILE A 410 -14.17 -8.55 39.93
N LEU A 411 -14.19 -9.64 40.72
CA LEU A 411 -13.64 -9.65 42.08
C LEU A 411 -12.17 -9.25 42.10
N LYS A 412 -11.37 -9.72 41.12
CA LYS A 412 -9.97 -9.32 40.97
C LYS A 412 -9.86 -7.82 40.67
N VAL A 413 -10.72 -7.27 39.82
CA VAL A 413 -10.73 -5.83 39.50
C VAL A 413 -11.12 -4.99 40.71
N GLU A 414 -12.11 -5.42 41.51
CA GLU A 414 -12.54 -4.73 42.72
C GLU A 414 -11.45 -4.68 43.80
N GLN A 415 -10.64 -5.74 43.90
CA GLN A 415 -9.48 -5.77 44.79
C GLN A 415 -8.29 -4.99 44.23
N PHE A 416 -8.09 -5.04 42.92
CA PHE A 416 -6.97 -4.40 42.25
C PHE A 416 -7.13 -2.88 42.14
N ILE A 417 -8.35 -2.43 41.84
CA ILE A 417 -8.76 -1.02 41.71
C ILE A 417 -7.90 -0.32 40.63
N PRO A 418 -8.12 -0.58 39.33
CA PRO A 418 -7.24 -0.08 38.27
C PRO A 418 -7.30 1.44 38.13
N ASP A 419 -6.15 2.06 37.83
CA ASP A 419 -6.01 3.47 37.47
C ASP A 419 -6.11 3.64 35.93
N LEU A 420 -5.70 2.61 35.19
CA LEU A 420 -5.78 2.51 33.74
C LEU A 420 -6.53 1.22 33.34
N VAL A 421 -7.48 1.34 32.42
CA VAL A 421 -8.17 0.19 31.80
C VAL A 421 -7.92 0.20 30.30
N VAL A 422 -7.31 -0.86 29.77
CA VAL A 422 -6.96 -0.99 28.35
C VAL A 422 -7.76 -2.13 27.72
N GLN A 423 -8.54 -1.83 26.69
CA GLN A 423 -9.15 -2.83 25.82
C GLN A 423 -8.18 -3.13 24.68
N THR A 424 -7.84 -4.40 24.45
CA THR A 424 -6.95 -4.84 23.35
C THR A 424 -7.58 -5.87 22.42
N THR A 425 -8.88 -6.12 22.54
CA THR A 425 -9.60 -7.13 21.74
C THR A 425 -10.18 -6.51 20.46
N SER A 426 -10.72 -7.35 19.57
CA SER A 426 -11.48 -6.87 18.41
C SER A 426 -12.98 -6.64 18.69
N CYS A 427 -13.42 -6.78 19.94
CA CYS A 427 -14.80 -6.54 20.38
C CYS A 427 -15.13 -5.06 20.27
N GLY A 428 -16.26 -4.71 19.67
CA GLY A 428 -16.64 -3.32 19.38
C GLY A 428 -16.11 -2.79 18.03
N MET A 429 -15.24 -3.54 17.33
CA MET A 429 -14.73 -3.17 16.00
C MET A 429 -15.76 -3.49 14.91
N HIS A 430 -15.90 -2.61 13.90
CA HIS A 430 -16.78 -2.82 12.75
C HIS A 430 -16.58 -4.23 12.14
N PRO A 431 -17.65 -5.00 11.87
CA PRO A 431 -19.08 -4.64 11.94
C PRO A 431 -19.79 -5.03 13.25
N ARG A 432 -19.09 -5.03 14.38
CA ARG A 432 -19.59 -5.47 15.70
C ARG A 432 -19.62 -4.33 16.71
N GLU A 433 -20.08 -3.16 16.28
CA GLU A 433 -20.05 -1.91 17.04
C GLU A 433 -20.85 -1.95 18.36
N ASP A 434 -21.86 -2.82 18.43
CA ASP A 434 -22.73 -2.97 19.59
C ASP A 434 -22.16 -3.87 20.69
N GLU A 435 -21.07 -4.57 20.42
CA GLU A 435 -20.41 -5.42 21.41
C GLU A 435 -19.60 -4.59 22.42
N ASP A 436 -19.59 -5.05 23.67
CA ASP A 436 -18.75 -4.52 24.74
C ASP A 436 -17.87 -5.67 25.26
N PRO A 437 -16.54 -5.49 25.37
CA PRO A 437 -15.62 -6.54 25.77
C PRO A 437 -15.86 -7.02 27.21
N PHE A 438 -16.39 -6.17 28.10
CA PHE A 438 -16.63 -6.52 29.49
C PHE A 438 -17.81 -5.73 30.07
N PRO A 439 -19.06 -6.07 29.68
CA PRO A 439 -20.27 -5.32 30.05
C PRO A 439 -20.47 -5.16 31.56
N GLU A 440 -20.03 -6.15 32.34
CA GLU A 440 -20.21 -6.22 33.79
C GLU A 440 -19.21 -5.33 34.56
N LEU A 441 -18.13 -4.88 33.93
CA LEU A 441 -17.15 -4.00 34.54
C LEU A 441 -17.79 -2.66 34.93
N SER A 442 -17.81 -2.31 36.20
CA SER A 442 -18.28 -0.99 36.64
C SER A 442 -17.12 0.00 36.72
N PHE A 443 -17.17 1.05 35.90
CA PHE A 443 -16.21 2.16 35.99
C PHE A 443 -16.50 3.06 37.20
N ARG A 444 -15.45 3.55 37.86
CA ARG A 444 -15.56 4.45 39.01
C ARG A 444 -15.56 5.92 38.62
N GLY A 445 -15.22 6.25 37.38
CA GLY A 445 -15.15 7.62 36.87
C GLY A 445 -13.82 8.32 37.14
N GLN A 446 -12.83 7.58 37.63
CA GLN A 446 -11.48 8.10 37.94
C GLN A 446 -10.41 7.48 37.04
N GLU A 447 -10.76 6.40 36.33
CA GLU A 447 -9.86 5.68 35.46
C GLU A 447 -9.59 6.46 34.17
N VAL A 448 -8.39 6.25 33.63
CA VAL A 448 -8.13 6.46 32.20
C VAL A 448 -8.51 5.18 31.46
N VAL A 449 -9.35 5.30 30.44
CA VAL A 449 -9.82 4.15 29.65
C VAL A 449 -9.30 4.28 28.22
N TYR A 450 -8.50 3.32 27.80
CA TYR A 450 -7.89 3.27 26.48
C TYR A 450 -8.45 2.09 25.68
N ASP A 451 -9.14 2.37 24.58
CA ASP A 451 -9.59 1.35 23.63
C ASP A 451 -8.72 1.37 22.37
N LEU A 452 -8.11 0.23 22.02
CA LEU A 452 -7.27 0.11 20.82
C LEU A 452 -8.10 -0.06 19.54
N VAL A 453 -9.41 -0.29 19.64
CA VAL A 453 -10.31 -0.21 18.49
C VAL A 453 -10.40 1.23 18.00
N TYR A 454 -10.18 1.44 16.70
CA TYR A 454 -10.25 2.76 16.06
C TYR A 454 -11.38 2.90 15.03
N THR A 455 -12.03 1.79 14.65
CA THR A 455 -13.17 1.77 13.73
C THR A 455 -14.28 0.92 14.35
N PRO A 456 -15.36 1.53 14.87
CA PRO A 456 -15.62 2.96 14.99
C PRO A 456 -14.68 3.64 15.98
N ARG A 457 -14.52 4.97 15.87
CA ARG A 457 -13.68 5.74 16.77
C ARG A 457 -14.16 5.68 18.22
N GLU A 458 -15.48 5.69 18.43
CA GLU A 458 -16.10 5.65 19.75
C GLU A 458 -16.92 4.37 19.93
N THR A 459 -16.33 3.38 20.59
CA THR A 459 -16.96 2.08 20.88
C THR A 459 -17.97 2.18 22.02
N ARG A 460 -18.82 1.15 22.16
CA ARG A 460 -19.72 1.02 23.32
C ARG A 460 -18.97 1.05 24.66
N PHE A 461 -17.79 0.44 24.71
CA PHE A 461 -16.90 0.45 25.88
C PHE A 461 -16.49 1.88 26.28
N LEU A 462 -16.01 2.68 25.32
CA LEU A 462 -15.64 4.07 25.55
C LEU A 462 -16.83 4.95 25.93
N LYS A 463 -18.00 4.76 25.29
CA LYS A 463 -19.23 5.50 25.64
C LYS A 463 -19.62 5.28 27.10
N ARG A 464 -19.53 4.03 27.56
CA ARG A 464 -19.86 3.64 28.95
C ARG A 464 -18.88 4.22 29.96
N ALA A 465 -17.58 4.22 29.64
CA ALA A 465 -16.55 4.87 30.43
C ALA A 465 -16.79 6.39 30.57
N LYS A 466 -17.04 7.08 29.45
CA LYS A 466 -17.35 8.52 29.45
C LYS A 466 -18.59 8.87 30.25
N ALA A 467 -19.66 8.08 30.12
CA ALA A 467 -20.90 8.29 30.87
C ALA A 467 -20.70 8.18 32.40
N LYS A 468 -19.61 7.53 32.84
CA LYS A 468 -19.21 7.45 34.25
C LYS A 468 -18.18 8.51 34.67
N GLY A 469 -17.71 9.35 33.75
CA GLY A 469 -16.75 10.43 34.02
C GLY A 469 -15.29 10.09 33.77
N CYS A 470 -14.98 8.89 33.24
CA CYS A 470 -13.60 8.51 32.93
C CYS A 470 -13.00 9.39 31.83
N SER A 471 -11.69 9.62 31.92
CA SER A 471 -10.91 10.13 30.78
C SER A 471 -10.71 9.01 29.76
N VAL A 472 -10.81 9.30 28.46
CA VAL A 472 -10.65 8.27 27.42
C VAL A 472 -9.53 8.57 26.43
N ILE A 473 -8.89 7.52 25.96
CA ILE A 473 -7.92 7.56 24.85
C ILE A 473 -8.46 6.65 23.74
N TYR A 474 -8.45 7.15 22.51
CA TYR A 474 -8.99 6.46 21.34
C TYR A 474 -7.89 5.68 20.58
N GLY A 475 -8.28 4.61 19.90
CA GLY A 475 -7.34 3.70 19.23
C GLY A 475 -6.56 4.32 18.06
N ASP A 476 -7.11 5.38 17.44
CA ASP A 476 -6.42 6.16 16.41
C ASP A 476 -5.08 6.75 16.91
N SER A 477 -4.99 7.06 18.21
CA SER A 477 -3.78 7.58 18.84
C SER A 477 -2.63 6.55 18.75
N MET A 478 -2.92 5.26 18.95
CA MET A 478 -1.89 4.22 18.83
C MET A 478 -1.38 4.11 17.39
N LEU A 479 -2.32 4.14 16.42
CA LEU A 479 -2.01 4.08 14.99
C LEU A 479 -1.10 5.24 14.54
N LEU A 480 -1.33 6.45 15.06
CA LEU A 480 -0.53 7.62 14.75
C LEU A 480 0.85 7.56 15.40
N HIS A 481 0.91 7.30 16.72
CA HIS A 481 2.18 7.34 17.45
C HIS A 481 3.15 6.22 17.04
N GLN A 482 2.66 5.02 16.67
CA GLN A 482 3.53 4.00 16.08
C GLN A 482 4.11 4.45 14.74
N ALA A 483 3.33 5.16 13.91
CA ALA A 483 3.78 5.67 12.62
C ALA A 483 4.80 6.82 12.79
N PHE A 484 4.62 7.67 13.81
CA PHE A 484 5.59 8.72 14.14
C PHE A 484 6.92 8.12 14.59
N ARG A 485 6.88 7.05 15.41
CA ARG A 485 8.10 6.33 15.80
C ARG A 485 8.77 5.66 14.60
N GLN A 486 8.00 5.07 13.69
CA GLN A 486 8.52 4.56 12.41
C GLN A 486 9.18 5.65 11.59
N PHE A 487 8.53 6.81 11.45
CA PHE A 487 9.05 7.95 10.72
C PHE A 487 10.40 8.40 11.27
N LEU A 488 10.52 8.49 12.60
CA LEU A 488 11.79 8.81 13.27
C LEU A 488 12.87 7.76 12.99
N LEU A 489 12.55 6.47 13.05
CA LEU A 489 13.49 5.39 12.73
C LEU A 489 13.94 5.41 11.26
N PHE A 490 13.03 5.75 10.34
CA PHE A 490 13.30 5.82 8.90
C PHE A 490 14.13 7.03 8.49
N THR A 491 13.92 8.18 9.14
CA THR A 491 14.46 9.48 8.69
C THR A 491 15.49 10.08 9.63
N GLY A 492 15.55 9.63 10.89
CA GLY A 492 16.28 10.29 11.96
C GLY A 492 15.69 11.64 12.38
N ARG A 493 14.46 11.97 11.94
CA ARG A 493 13.79 13.26 12.18
C ARG A 493 12.45 13.03 12.85
N GLU A 494 12.10 13.90 13.80
CA GLU A 494 10.77 13.89 14.42
C GLU A 494 9.68 14.21 13.39
N TYR A 495 8.51 13.59 13.54
CA TYR A 495 7.37 13.91 12.70
C TYR A 495 6.90 15.37 12.97
N PRO A 496 6.53 16.16 11.94
CA PRO A 496 6.19 17.56 12.14
C PRO A 496 4.99 17.76 13.07
N ARG A 497 5.19 18.50 14.18
CA ARG A 497 4.14 18.73 15.19
C ARG A 497 2.89 19.39 14.61
N GLN A 498 3.05 20.34 13.70
CA GLN A 498 1.93 21.04 13.06
C GLN A 498 1.01 20.09 12.27
N LEU A 499 1.53 18.94 11.82
CA LEU A 499 0.72 17.92 11.16
C LEU A 499 -0.01 17.02 12.16
N MET A 500 0.48 16.87 13.39
CA MET A 500 -0.14 16.04 14.42
C MET A 500 -1.45 16.65 14.94
N GLU A 501 -1.50 17.98 15.07
CA GLU A 501 -2.62 18.71 15.67
C GLU A 501 -3.94 18.63 14.87
N GLY A 502 -3.92 18.08 13.65
CA GLY A 502 -5.09 17.95 12.77
C GLY A 502 -5.34 16.54 12.22
N MET A 503 -4.81 15.49 12.85
CA MET A 503 -4.89 14.09 12.37
C MET A 503 -5.91 13.21 13.10
#